data_AF-A0A024FDK6-F1
#
_entry.id   AF-A0A024FDK6-F1
#
_cell.length_a   1.000
_cell.length_b   1.000
_cell.length_c   1.000
_cell.angle_alpha   90.00
_cell.angle_beta   90.00
_cell.angle_gamma   90.00
#
_symmetry.space_group_name_H-M   'P 1'
#
loop_
_entity.id
_entity.type
_entity.pdbx_description
1 polymer ?
#
loop_
_entity_poly.entity_id
_entity_poly.type
_entity_poly.pdbx_seq_one_letter_code
_entity_poly.pdbx_strand_id
1 'polypeptide(L)'
;MKLLNIVFTFLVFIVLFSCSSDDSNEGGQQDSLSLSSITEFSANQESQTVSVTANLYWYVSNTNTWITLSPTYGTNDGTITVTGCSISKTLTITQAAGEENSGELDPNKTPSQNFDLSTWKLKTPENNGSGFSKTISVSEINAGYENSNYFF
;
A
#
# COMPACT_ATOMS: atom_id res chain seq x y z
N MET A 1 5.46 -26.00 6.88
CA MET A 1 4.58 -24.87 6.52
C MET A 1 4.03 -25.17 5.14
N LYS A 2 2.71 -25.33 5.01
CA LYS A 2 2.07 -25.71 3.74
C LYS A 2 2.03 -24.49 2.82
N LEU A 3 2.73 -24.54 1.69
CA LEU A 3 2.63 -23.55 0.63
C LEU A 3 1.20 -23.64 0.07
N LEU A 4 0.43 -22.58 0.23
CA LEU A 4 -0.92 -22.48 -0.30
C LEU A 4 -0.79 -22.06 -1.77
N ASN A 5 -0.92 -23.00 -2.69
CA ASN A 5 -0.96 -22.73 -4.13
C ASN A 5 -2.24 -21.95 -4.46
N ILE A 6 -2.17 -20.62 -4.41
CA ILE A 6 -3.24 -19.75 -4.88
C ILE A 6 -3.06 -19.58 -6.40
N VAL A 7 -3.82 -20.37 -7.16
CA VAL A 7 -3.91 -20.24 -8.62
C VAL A 7 -4.77 -19.00 -8.91
N PHE A 8 -4.15 -17.86 -9.18
CA PHE A 8 -4.86 -16.69 -9.73
C PHE A 8 -4.92 -16.86 -11.25
N THR A 9 -6.04 -17.37 -11.76
CA THR A 9 -6.33 -17.35 -13.20
C THR A 9 -6.62 -15.90 -13.61
N PHE A 10 -5.58 -15.17 -13.99
CA PHE A 10 -5.69 -13.80 -14.47
C PHE A 10 -5.98 -13.81 -15.98
N LEU A 11 -7.26 -13.69 -16.35
CA LEU A 11 -7.67 -13.57 -17.74
C LEU A 11 -7.47 -12.11 -18.21
N VAL A 12 -6.36 -11.82 -18.86
CA VAL A 12 -6.14 -10.51 -19.52
C VAL A 12 -6.97 -10.48 -20.81
N PHE A 13 -8.10 -9.76 -20.79
CA PHE A 13 -8.89 -9.49 -22.00
C PHE A 13 -8.22 -8.37 -22.81
N ILE A 14 -7.49 -8.73 -23.88
CA ILE A 14 -6.90 -7.77 -24.84
C ILE A 14 -7.85 -7.67 -26.03
N VAL A 15 -8.37 -6.46 -26.29
CA VAL A 15 -9.24 -6.18 -27.45
C VAL A 15 -8.36 -6.01 -28.70
N LEU A 16 -8.46 -6.94 -29.65
CA LEU A 16 -7.76 -6.90 -30.93
C LEU A 16 -8.72 -6.38 -32.02
N PHE A 17 -8.44 -5.20 -32.58
CA PHE A 17 -9.06 -4.77 -33.83
C PHE A 17 -8.25 -5.33 -35.01
N SER A 18 -8.51 -6.58 -35.41
CA SER A 18 -8.11 -7.06 -36.72
C SER A 18 -9.14 -6.60 -37.75
N CYS A 19 -8.92 -5.41 -38.31
CA CYS A 19 -9.63 -4.98 -39.51
C CYS A 19 -8.91 -5.60 -40.71
N SER A 20 -9.30 -6.82 -41.10
CA SER A 20 -8.88 -7.42 -42.38
C SER A 20 -10.02 -7.19 -43.37
N SER A 21 -9.88 -6.15 -44.20
CA SER A 21 -10.71 -5.99 -45.39
C SER A 21 -10.17 -6.97 -46.44
N ASP A 22 -11.01 -7.93 -46.80
CA ASP A 22 -10.75 -8.93 -47.86
C ASP A 22 -10.52 -8.20 -49.20
N ASP A 23 -9.29 -8.23 -49.71
CA ASP A 23 -9.01 -7.95 -51.12
C ASP A 23 -7.96 -8.93 -51.64
N SER A 24 -8.36 -9.65 -52.68
CA SER A 24 -7.68 -10.83 -53.21
C SER A 24 -6.38 -10.50 -53.95
N ASN A 25 -5.35 -11.31 -53.65
CA ASN A 25 -4.13 -11.56 -54.42
C ASN A 25 -2.92 -10.63 -54.17
N GLU A 26 -2.20 -10.86 -53.08
CA GLU A 26 -0.74 -10.78 -53.01
C GLU A 26 -0.25 -11.93 -52.10
N GLY A 27 1.02 -12.35 -52.23
CA GLY A 27 1.61 -13.42 -51.42
C GLY A 27 1.46 -13.13 -49.93
N GLY A 28 0.38 -13.61 -49.34
CA GLY A 28 -0.06 -13.18 -48.02
C GLY A 28 0.96 -13.63 -46.98
N GLN A 29 1.70 -12.69 -46.42
CA GLN A 29 2.36 -12.94 -45.15
C GLN A 29 1.24 -13.18 -44.13
N GLN A 30 1.10 -14.43 -43.70
CA GLN A 30 0.16 -14.77 -42.65
C GLN A 30 0.62 -14.09 -41.36
N ASP A 31 -0.22 -13.23 -40.81
CA ASP A 31 0.02 -12.58 -39.52
C ASP A 31 0.18 -13.65 -38.43
N SER A 32 1.24 -13.53 -37.65
CA SER A 32 1.52 -14.39 -36.50
C SER A 32 1.57 -13.54 -35.24
N LEU A 33 0.85 -13.98 -34.22
CA LEU A 33 0.95 -13.43 -32.87
C LEU A 33 0.63 -14.54 -31.86
N SER A 34 1.62 -14.92 -31.07
CA SER A 34 1.43 -15.86 -29.96
C SER A 34 2.31 -15.47 -28.78
N LEU A 35 1.88 -15.90 -27.58
CA LEU A 35 2.55 -15.60 -26.33
C LEU A 35 2.87 -16.90 -25.59
N SER A 36 4.01 -16.91 -24.89
CA SER A 36 4.27 -17.95 -23.90
C SER A 36 3.39 -17.77 -22.67
N SER A 37 2.97 -18.86 -22.03
CA SER A 37 2.26 -18.80 -20.76
C SER A 37 3.23 -18.66 -19.58
N ILE A 38 2.84 -17.85 -18.59
CA ILE A 38 3.42 -17.89 -17.24
C ILE A 38 2.49 -18.71 -16.36
N THR A 39 3.04 -19.70 -15.65
CA THR A 39 2.24 -20.65 -14.85
C THR A 39 2.20 -20.34 -13.37
N GLU A 40 3.20 -19.65 -12.82
CA GLU A 40 3.32 -19.40 -11.38
C GLU A 40 3.93 -18.03 -11.15
N PHE A 41 3.38 -17.23 -10.23
CA PHE A 41 4.00 -15.98 -9.75
C PHE A 41 4.18 -16.09 -8.24
N SER A 42 5.41 -15.90 -7.78
CA SER A 42 5.76 -15.84 -6.36
C SER A 42 5.25 -14.54 -5.74
N ALA A 43 4.85 -14.60 -4.47
CA ALA A 43 4.46 -13.43 -3.69
C ALA A 43 5.65 -12.51 -3.31
N ASN A 44 6.88 -12.85 -3.71
CA ASN A 44 8.11 -12.12 -3.39
C ASN A 44 8.68 -11.42 -4.62
N GLN A 45 8.34 -10.15 -4.82
CA GLN A 45 8.84 -9.22 -5.86
C GLN A 45 9.57 -9.92 -7.00
N GLU A 46 8.80 -10.66 -7.81
CA GLU A 46 9.33 -11.55 -8.83
C GLU A 46 9.14 -10.93 -10.21
N SER A 47 10.19 -11.03 -11.03
CA SER A 47 10.16 -10.71 -12.45
C SER A 47 10.11 -12.00 -13.27
N GLN A 48 9.18 -12.06 -14.21
CA GLN A 48 9.05 -13.16 -15.16
C GLN A 48 8.97 -12.65 -16.58
N THR A 49 9.26 -13.52 -17.53
CA THR A 49 9.33 -13.16 -18.95
C THR A 49 8.25 -13.86 -19.75
N VAL A 50 7.58 -13.09 -20.60
CA VAL A 50 6.69 -13.59 -21.65
C VAL A 50 7.37 -13.41 -23.01
N SER A 51 7.58 -14.49 -23.74
CA SER A 51 8.01 -14.44 -25.13
C SER A 51 6.82 -14.09 -26.02
N VAL A 52 7.04 -13.14 -26.92
CA VAL A 52 6.13 -12.75 -27.98
C VAL A 52 6.69 -13.31 -29.27
N THR A 53 5.91 -14.14 -29.97
CA THR A 53 6.22 -14.53 -31.34
C THR A 53 5.31 -13.75 -32.26
N ALA A 54 5.88 -12.87 -33.08
CA ALA A 54 5.13 -12.04 -34.01
C ALA A 54 5.93 -11.72 -35.28
N ASN A 55 5.22 -11.33 -36.34
CA ASN A 55 5.82 -10.82 -37.58
C ASN A 55 5.51 -9.33 -37.83
N LEU A 56 4.73 -8.69 -36.95
CA LEU A 56 4.30 -7.29 -37.06
C LEU A 56 4.50 -6.54 -35.73
N TYR A 57 4.11 -5.26 -35.72
CA TYR A 57 4.10 -4.43 -34.51
C TYR A 57 3.09 -4.95 -33.48
N TRP A 58 3.46 -4.88 -32.21
CA TRP A 58 2.60 -5.22 -31.08
C TRP A 58 2.72 -4.20 -29.94
N TYR A 59 1.67 -4.09 -29.13
CA TYR A 59 1.57 -3.21 -27.97
C TYR A 59 0.89 -3.96 -26.81
N VAL A 60 1.33 -3.68 -25.58
CA VAL A 60 0.77 -4.25 -24.36
C VAL A 60 0.38 -3.15 -23.39
N SER A 61 -0.81 -3.30 -22.81
CA SER A 61 -1.34 -2.45 -21.74
C SER A 61 -1.58 -3.26 -20.48
N ASN A 62 -1.47 -2.61 -19.33
CA ASN A 62 -1.79 -3.20 -18.04
C ASN A 62 -2.55 -2.17 -17.20
N THR A 63 -3.66 -2.60 -16.60
CA THR A 63 -4.52 -1.78 -15.75
C THR A 63 -4.22 -1.95 -14.25
N ASN A 64 -3.37 -2.92 -13.88
CA ASN A 64 -3.04 -3.20 -12.49
C ASN A 64 -1.86 -2.36 -12.01
N THR A 65 -2.03 -1.62 -10.92
CA THR A 65 -0.98 -0.76 -10.36
C THR A 65 0.18 -1.51 -9.69
N TRP A 66 0.00 -2.80 -9.40
CA TRP A 66 0.99 -3.66 -8.74
C TRP A 66 1.82 -4.49 -9.74
N ILE A 67 1.52 -4.42 -11.04
CA ILE A 67 2.28 -5.08 -12.10
C ILE A 67 2.96 -4.02 -12.96
N THR A 68 4.22 -4.24 -13.32
CA THR A 68 4.92 -3.43 -14.32
C THR A 68 5.32 -4.29 -15.51
N LEU A 69 5.18 -3.74 -16.72
CA LEU A 69 5.52 -4.40 -17.99
C LEU A 69 6.61 -3.61 -18.70
N SER A 70 7.61 -4.29 -19.24
CA SER A 70 8.65 -3.66 -20.05
C SER A 70 9.23 -4.62 -21.11
N PRO A 71 9.30 -4.25 -22.40
CA PRO A 71 8.76 -3.01 -22.99
C PRO A 71 7.24 -3.10 -23.20
N THR A 72 6.57 -1.94 -23.38
CA THR A 72 5.12 -1.90 -23.65
C THR A 72 4.76 -2.04 -25.14
N TYR A 73 5.76 -2.15 -26.01
CA TYR A 73 5.59 -2.35 -27.44
C TYR A 73 6.84 -2.96 -28.05
N GLY A 74 6.70 -3.50 -29.26
CA GLY A 74 7.80 -3.99 -30.07
C GLY A 74 7.35 -4.36 -31.47
N THR A 75 8.27 -4.93 -32.24
CA THR A 75 8.02 -5.44 -33.59
C THR A 75 8.66 -6.80 -33.73
N ASN A 76 8.06 -7.66 -34.54
CA ASN A 76 8.47 -9.06 -34.67
C ASN A 76 8.49 -9.77 -33.31
N ASP A 77 9.29 -10.83 -33.19
CA ASP A 77 9.52 -11.51 -31.93
C ASP A 77 10.12 -10.59 -30.86
N GLY A 78 9.70 -10.80 -29.61
CA GLY A 78 10.17 -10.01 -28.50
C GLY A 78 9.98 -10.70 -27.15
N THR A 79 10.37 -10.02 -26.08
CA THR A 79 10.18 -10.51 -24.72
C THR A 79 9.72 -9.38 -23.84
N ILE A 80 8.64 -9.62 -23.10
CA ILE A 80 8.07 -8.69 -22.13
C ILE A 80 8.46 -9.19 -20.75
N THR A 81 9.11 -8.34 -19.97
CA THR A 81 9.35 -8.57 -18.55
C THR A 81 8.14 -8.08 -17.77
N VAL A 82 7.56 -8.98 -16.99
CA VAL A 82 6.44 -8.76 -16.08
C VAL A 82 7.01 -8.77 -14.67
N THR A 83 6.99 -7.64 -13.98
CA THR A 83 7.46 -7.55 -12.59
C THR A 83 6.27 -7.27 -11.67
N GLY A 84 6.03 -8.19 -10.73
CA GLY A 84 5.06 -8.00 -9.65
C GLY A 84 5.71 -7.26 -8.49
N CYS A 85 5.16 -6.12 -8.09
CA CYS A 85 5.60 -5.41 -6.88
C CYS A 85 4.87 -5.97 -5.65
N SER A 86 5.54 -6.75 -4.81
CA SER A 86 5.07 -7.00 -3.44
C SER A 86 5.11 -5.70 -2.66
N ILE A 87 3.94 -5.14 -2.36
CA ILE A 87 3.79 -4.17 -1.27
C ILE A 87 2.53 -4.50 -0.49
N SER A 88 2.64 -5.47 0.42
CA SER A 88 1.73 -5.58 1.56
C SER A 88 2.56 -5.57 2.83
N LYS A 89 3.02 -4.38 3.24
CA LYS A 89 3.26 -4.15 4.66
C LYS A 89 1.95 -3.64 5.24
N THR A 90 1.21 -4.52 5.90
CA THR A 90 0.08 -4.11 6.72
C THR A 90 0.63 -3.31 7.90
N LEU A 91 0.35 -2.01 7.92
CA LEU A 91 0.51 -1.20 9.12
C LEU A 91 -0.76 -1.38 9.95
N THR A 92 -0.69 -2.21 10.99
CA THR A 92 -1.80 -2.37 11.92
C THR A 92 -1.79 -1.20 12.90
N ILE A 93 -2.76 -0.29 12.77
CA ILE A 93 -3.06 0.70 13.81
C ILE A 93 -4.24 0.13 14.61
N THR A 94 -3.95 -0.39 15.81
CA THR A 94 -4.99 -0.79 16.77
C THR A 94 -5.23 0.38 17.70
N GLN A 95 -6.37 1.06 17.54
CA GLN A 95 -6.92 1.90 18.60
C GLN A 95 -7.70 0.97 19.53
N ALA A 96 -7.36 0.96 20.83
CA ALA A 96 -8.23 0.31 21.79
C ALA A 96 -9.63 0.93 21.66
N ALA A 97 -10.70 0.13 21.74
CA ALA A 97 -12.01 0.70 21.99
C ALA A 97 -11.85 1.66 23.17
N GLY A 98 -12.29 2.91 23.02
CA GLY A 98 -12.29 3.82 24.15
C GLY A 98 -12.99 3.09 25.28
N GLU A 99 -12.27 2.82 26.37
CA GLU A 99 -12.97 2.47 27.60
C GLU A 99 -13.93 3.63 27.82
N GLU A 100 -15.23 3.35 27.72
CA GLU A 100 -16.20 4.22 28.36
C GLU A 100 -15.97 4.06 29.86
N ASN A 101 -14.95 4.77 30.35
CA ASN A 101 -14.90 5.19 31.73
C ASN A 101 -16.06 6.17 31.90
N SER A 102 -17.25 5.61 32.09
CA SER A 102 -18.35 6.28 32.79
C SER A 102 -18.04 6.44 34.29
N GLY A 103 -16.76 6.33 34.67
CA GLY A 103 -16.26 6.56 36.02
C GLY A 103 -16.71 7.93 36.51
N GLU A 104 -17.37 7.92 37.65
CA GLU A 104 -17.77 9.13 38.36
C GLU A 104 -16.52 9.98 38.64
N LEU A 105 -16.53 11.23 38.17
CA LEU A 105 -15.45 12.18 38.45
C LEU A 105 -15.45 12.53 39.94
N ASP A 106 -14.29 12.41 40.60
CA ASP A 106 -14.14 12.79 42.01
C ASP A 106 -13.48 14.17 42.11
N PRO A 107 -14.18 15.20 42.62
CA PRO A 107 -13.63 16.55 42.73
C PRO A 107 -12.50 16.69 43.76
N ASN A 108 -12.21 15.65 44.55
CA ASN A 108 -11.09 15.63 45.50
C ASN A 108 -9.87 14.88 44.97
N LYS A 109 -9.94 14.34 43.75
CA LYS A 109 -8.83 13.65 43.08
C LYS A 109 -8.13 14.60 42.12
N THR A 110 -6.82 14.42 42.00
CA THR A 110 -6.03 15.16 41.02
C THR A 110 -6.45 14.78 39.59
N PRO A 111 -6.18 15.62 38.59
CA PRO A 111 -6.49 15.30 37.20
C PRO A 111 -5.92 13.95 36.74
N SER A 112 -4.70 13.58 37.15
CA SER A 112 -4.09 12.29 36.77
C SER A 112 -4.70 11.07 37.46
N GLN A 113 -5.51 11.27 38.50
CA GLN A 113 -6.28 10.21 39.15
C GLN A 113 -7.68 10.05 38.54
N ASN A 114 -8.21 11.10 37.89
CA ASN A 114 -9.49 11.08 37.17
C ASN A 114 -9.32 10.72 35.68
N PHE A 115 -8.15 11.00 35.08
CA PHE A 115 -7.88 10.79 33.65
C PHE A 115 -6.59 10.00 33.44
N ASP A 116 -6.57 9.11 32.44
CA ASP A 116 -5.33 8.45 32.00
C ASP A 116 -4.46 9.45 31.21
N LEU A 117 -3.38 9.89 31.85
CA LEU A 117 -2.41 10.84 31.30
C LEU A 117 -1.06 10.18 30.99
N SER A 118 -1.01 8.84 30.93
CA SER A 118 0.22 8.05 30.75
C SER A 118 0.95 8.32 29.42
N THR A 119 0.27 8.92 28.45
CA THR A 119 0.83 9.31 27.15
C THR A 119 0.91 10.81 26.93
N TRP A 120 0.53 11.62 27.93
CA TRP A 120 0.35 13.06 27.78
C TRP A 120 1.46 13.87 28.46
N LYS A 121 1.82 15.00 27.84
CA LYS A 121 2.65 16.05 28.43
C LYS A 121 1.84 17.34 28.47
N LEU A 122 2.00 18.13 29.51
CA LEU A 122 1.28 19.41 29.65
C LEU A 122 2.24 20.58 29.39
N LYS A 123 1.81 21.55 28.59
CA LYS A 123 2.51 22.83 28.43
C LYS A 123 1.75 23.93 29.14
N THR A 124 2.38 24.59 30.11
CA THR A 124 1.78 25.73 30.81
C THR A 124 2.32 27.05 30.25
N PRO A 125 1.56 28.16 30.33
CA PRO A 125 2.03 29.48 29.91
C PRO A 125 3.21 30.01 30.72
N GLU A 126 3.55 29.38 31.84
CA GLU A 126 4.68 29.76 32.69
C GLU A 126 6.00 29.66 31.93
N ASN A 127 6.85 30.68 32.07
CA ASN A 127 8.17 30.70 31.46
C ASN A 127 9.11 29.70 32.16
N ASN A 128 9.78 28.84 31.39
CA ASN A 128 10.76 27.87 31.86
C ASN A 128 12.15 28.47 32.17
N GLY A 129 12.29 29.80 32.09
CA GLY A 129 13.56 30.51 32.29
C GLY A 129 14.36 30.74 31.00
N SER A 130 13.92 30.20 29.85
CA SER A 130 14.53 30.45 28.54
C SER A 130 13.59 31.16 27.55
N GLY A 131 12.45 31.66 28.02
CA GLY A 131 11.45 32.34 27.20
C GLY A 131 10.46 31.38 26.54
N PHE A 132 10.48 30.10 26.90
CA PHE A 132 9.54 29.09 26.41
C PHE A 132 8.57 28.64 27.50
N SER A 133 7.45 28.04 27.09
CA SER A 133 6.50 27.42 28.01
C SER A 133 7.15 26.28 28.79
N LYS A 134 6.84 26.23 30.08
CA LYS A 134 7.16 25.10 30.94
C LYS A 134 6.41 23.87 30.46
N THR A 135 7.14 22.78 30.30
CA THR A 135 6.58 21.48 29.91
C THR A 135 6.65 20.56 31.12
N ILE A 136 5.50 20.05 31.53
CA ILE A 136 5.36 19.00 32.54
C ILE A 136 5.43 17.67 31.80
N SER A 137 6.41 16.85 32.15
CA SER A 137 6.63 15.54 31.54
C SER A 137 5.54 14.54 31.91
N VAL A 138 5.49 13.42 31.17
CA VAL A 138 4.58 12.30 31.45
C VAL A 138 4.74 11.81 32.89
N SER A 139 5.97 11.68 33.38
CA SER A 139 6.21 11.23 34.76
C SER A 139 5.75 12.24 35.80
N GLU A 140 5.93 13.53 35.54
CA GLU A 140 5.50 14.59 36.47
C GLU A 140 3.98 14.70 36.50
N ILE A 141 3.30 14.66 35.35
CA ILE A 141 1.84 14.78 35.30
C ILE A 141 1.16 13.58 36.00
N ASN A 142 1.68 12.36 35.81
CA ASN A 142 1.16 11.16 36.46
C ASN A 142 1.58 11.04 37.94
N ALA A 143 2.46 11.91 38.44
CA ALA A 143 2.78 12.01 39.87
C ALA A 143 1.79 12.88 40.66
N GLY A 144 0.65 13.26 40.06
CA GLY A 144 -0.37 14.10 40.69
C GLY A 144 -0.09 15.60 40.55
N TYR A 145 0.50 16.03 39.44
CA TYR A 145 0.76 17.44 39.21
C TYR A 145 -0.54 18.26 39.11
N GLU A 146 -0.58 19.37 39.82
CA GLU A 146 -1.66 20.35 39.79
C GLU A 146 -1.11 21.77 39.74
N ASN A 147 -1.86 22.66 39.11
CA ASN A 147 -1.63 24.10 39.04
C ASN A 147 -2.96 24.83 39.13
N SER A 148 -3.16 25.59 40.21
CA SER A 148 -4.42 26.30 40.48
C SER A 148 -4.85 27.29 39.40
N ASN A 149 -3.94 27.71 38.51
CA ASN A 149 -4.25 28.66 37.44
C ASN A 149 -4.56 27.97 36.10
N TYR A 150 -4.08 26.75 35.88
CA TYR A 150 -4.05 26.15 34.54
C TYR A 150 -4.44 24.67 34.47
N PHE A 151 -4.39 23.92 35.57
CA PHE A 151 -4.61 22.47 35.56
C PHE A 151 -4.97 21.93 36.96
N PHE A 152 -6.26 21.68 37.21
CA PHE A 152 -6.82 21.17 38.47
C PHE A 152 -8.08 20.35 38.18
#